data_AF-A0A2G2E0K4-F1
#
_entry.id   AF-A0A2G2E0K4-F1
#
_cell.length_a   1.000
_cell.length_b   1.000
_cell.length_c   1.000
_cell.angle_alpha   90.00
_cell.angle_beta   90.00
_cell.angle_gamma   90.00
#
_symmetry.space_group_name_H-M   'P 1'
#
loop_
_entity.id
_entity.type
_entity.pdbx_description
1 polymer ?
#
loop_
_entity_poly.entity_id
_entity_poly.type
_entity_poly.pdbx_seq_one_letter_code
_entity_poly.pdbx_strand_id
1 'polypeptide(L)'
;METEQNDKKSQLIQSLREAVSLVQMILFKEVRIHLEKMKPHNDQEENSILAGSITNEIFGTPNPEARFQTFREKNWGHIEQQLLSLHENHSVLCKHITDALRIQTLCDNQEGEDSSETLIKAKEYGYLLEDREIPLPSSFMSTSRELGKEHGLIIPPVQVSPEDDNSLVH
;
A
#
# COMPACT_ATOMS: atom_id res chain seq x y z
N MET A 1 15.15 -21.57 -22.86
CA MET A 1 13.80 -21.89 -22.36
C MET A 1 13.71 -21.72 -20.84
N GLU A 2 14.59 -22.32 -20.03
CA GLU A 2 14.59 -22.10 -18.57
C GLU A 2 14.89 -20.65 -18.15
N THR A 3 15.83 -19.98 -18.83
CA THR A 3 16.17 -18.57 -18.58
C THR A 3 15.00 -17.62 -18.87
N GLU A 4 14.37 -17.72 -20.04
CA GLU A 4 13.22 -16.88 -20.42
C GLU A 4 12.00 -17.06 -19.50
N GLN A 5 11.81 -18.26 -18.94
CA GLN A 5 10.71 -18.54 -18.02
C GLN A 5 10.97 -17.94 -16.62
N ASN A 6 12.23 -17.92 -16.20
CA ASN A 6 12.64 -17.27 -14.96
C ASN A 6 12.54 -15.75 -15.05
N ASP A 7 12.90 -15.17 -16.19
CA ASP A 7 12.79 -13.73 -16.45
C ASP A 7 11.32 -13.25 -16.41
N LYS A 8 10.40 -13.99 -17.03
CA LYS A 8 8.95 -13.69 -16.99
C LYS A 8 8.37 -13.79 -15.57
N LYS A 9 8.82 -14.76 -14.78
CA LYS A 9 8.41 -14.92 -13.38
C LYS A 9 8.90 -13.74 -12.53
N SER A 10 10.16 -13.33 -12.71
CA SER A 10 10.75 -12.17 -12.04
C SER A 10 10.02 -10.88 -12.39
N GLN A 11 9.72 -10.64 -13.68
CA GLN A 11 8.95 -9.47 -14.12
C GLN A 11 7.53 -9.42 -13.53
N LEU A 12 6.87 -10.58 -13.41
CA LEU A 12 5.55 -10.66 -12.79
C LEU A 12 5.60 -10.32 -11.30
N ILE A 13 6.56 -10.89 -10.56
CA ILE A 13 6.74 -10.60 -9.13
C ILE A 13 7.00 -9.11 -8.93
N GLN A 14 7.90 -8.52 -9.73
CA GLN A 14 8.19 -7.09 -9.68
C GLN A 14 6.94 -6.24 -9.93
N SER A 15 6.14 -6.58 -10.95
CA SER A 15 4.89 -5.87 -11.25
C SER A 15 3.87 -5.97 -10.10
N LEU A 16 3.76 -7.14 -9.48
CA LEU A 16 2.88 -7.34 -8.33
C LEU A 16 3.34 -6.53 -7.11
N ARG A 17 4.65 -6.48 -6.84
CA ARG A 17 5.23 -5.66 -5.77
C ARG A 17 4.95 -4.18 -5.99
N GLU A 18 5.04 -3.69 -7.23
CA GLU A 18 4.67 -2.30 -7.56
C GLU A 18 3.19 -2.01 -7.28
N ALA A 19 2.30 -2.97 -7.58
CA ALA A 19 0.88 -2.84 -7.24
C ALA A 19 0.62 -2.89 -5.72
N VAL A 20 1.40 -3.68 -4.95
CA VAL A 20 1.37 -3.64 -3.48
C VAL A 20 1.81 -2.27 -2.97
N SER A 21 2.94 -1.74 -3.46
CA SER A 21 3.43 -0.40 -3.09
C SER A 21 2.44 0.71 -3.41
N LEU A 22 1.68 0.57 -4.51
CA LEU A 22 0.60 1.50 -4.82
C LEU A 22 -0.50 1.49 -3.75
N VAL A 23 -0.92 0.32 -3.28
CA VAL A 23 -1.89 0.21 -2.17
C VAL A 23 -1.30 0.81 -0.88
N GLN A 24 -0.01 0.60 -0.59
CA GLN A 24 0.66 1.23 0.56
C GLN A 24 0.61 2.76 0.50
N MET A 25 0.91 3.35 -0.66
CA MET A 25 0.85 4.81 -0.85
C MET A 25 -0.57 5.36 -0.66
N ILE A 26 -1.59 4.64 -1.16
CA ILE A 26 -2.99 5.02 -1.01
C ILE A 26 -3.41 4.97 0.45
N LEU A 27 -3.05 3.90 1.15
CA LEU A 27 -3.32 3.76 2.58
C LEU A 27 -2.66 4.89 3.39
N PHE A 28 -1.38 5.16 3.15
CA PHE A 28 -0.66 6.26 3.78
C PHE A 28 -1.40 7.60 3.59
N LYS A 29 -1.82 7.88 2.34
CA LYS A 29 -2.55 9.11 2.01
C LYS A 29 -3.86 9.22 2.78
N GLU A 30 -4.65 8.16 2.82
CA GLU A 30 -5.96 8.14 3.47
C GLU A 30 -5.83 8.24 5.00
N VAL A 31 -4.89 7.50 5.60
CA VAL A 31 -4.61 7.60 7.04
C VAL A 31 -4.13 9.00 7.40
N ARG A 32 -3.23 9.60 6.61
CA ARG A 32 -2.76 10.97 6.87
C ARG A 32 -3.92 11.98 6.83
N ILE A 33 -4.78 11.90 5.81
CA ILE A 33 -5.97 12.76 5.70
C ILE A 33 -6.91 12.57 6.90
N HIS A 34 -7.08 11.33 7.37
CA HIS A 34 -7.88 11.05 8.56
C HIS A 34 -7.28 11.68 9.82
N LEU A 35 -5.96 11.52 10.03
CA LEU A 35 -5.24 12.09 11.18
C LEU A 35 -5.29 13.63 11.19
N GLU A 36 -5.13 14.27 10.03
CA GLU A 36 -5.24 15.72 9.87
C GLU A 36 -6.63 16.25 10.26
N LYS A 37 -7.69 15.50 9.94
CA LYS A 37 -9.06 15.84 10.35
C LYS A 37 -9.30 15.66 11.85
N MET A 38 -8.75 14.59 12.43
CA MET A 38 -8.89 14.27 13.86
C MET A 38 -8.09 15.21 14.76
N LYS A 39 -6.92 15.68 14.29
CA LYS A 39 -6.03 16.59 15.03
C LYS A 39 -5.58 17.75 14.14
N PRO A 40 -6.44 18.74 13.84
CA PRO A 40 -6.10 19.85 12.96
C PRO A 40 -5.01 20.78 13.50
N HIS A 41 -4.70 20.69 14.80
CA HIS A 41 -3.71 21.53 15.49
C HIS A 41 -2.36 20.83 15.68
N ASN A 42 -2.22 19.56 15.26
CA ASN A 42 -0.95 18.87 15.26
C ASN A 42 -0.08 19.33 14.08
N ASP A 43 1.24 19.14 14.24
CA ASP A 43 2.19 19.37 13.18
C ASP A 43 1.94 18.42 12.00
N GLN A 44 1.95 18.96 10.77
CA GLN A 44 1.79 18.18 9.54
C GLN A 44 2.90 17.13 9.40
N GLU A 45 4.11 17.45 9.89
CA GLU A 45 5.22 16.51 9.91
C GLU A 45 4.90 15.33 10.83
N GLU A 46 4.41 15.58 12.05
CA GLU A 46 4.06 14.54 13.01
C GLU A 46 2.95 13.62 12.48
N ASN A 47 1.91 14.19 11.86
CA ASN A 47 0.84 13.40 11.23
C ASN A 47 1.36 12.52 10.09
N SER A 48 2.34 13.02 9.33
CA SER A 48 2.98 12.23 8.26
C SER A 48 3.81 11.09 8.83
N ILE A 49 4.57 11.32 9.90
CA ILE A 49 5.36 10.26 10.56
C ILE A 49 4.42 9.21 11.17
N LEU A 50 3.31 9.62 11.79
CA LEU A 50 2.33 8.71 12.36
C LEU A 50 1.64 7.87 11.27
N ALA A 51 1.19 8.49 10.18
CA ALA A 51 0.62 7.77 9.03
C ALA A 51 1.61 6.77 8.43
N GLY A 52 2.87 7.15 8.30
CA GLY A 52 3.95 6.26 7.86
C GLY A 52 4.16 5.09 8.82
N SER A 53 4.16 5.35 10.13
CA SER A 53 4.30 4.31 11.15
C SER A 53 3.15 3.30 11.07
N ILE A 54 1.91 3.76 10.95
CA ILE A 54 0.73 2.89 10.81
C ILE A 54 0.81 2.05 9.54
N THR A 55 1.18 2.67 8.41
CA THR A 55 1.32 1.97 7.12
C THR A 55 2.39 0.88 7.22
N ASN A 56 3.53 1.20 7.84
CA ASN A 56 4.63 0.25 8.03
C ASN A 56 4.24 -0.92 8.94
N GLU A 57 3.43 -0.70 9.99
CA GLU A 57 2.93 -1.79 10.82
C GLU A 57 2.01 -2.75 10.06
N ILE A 58 1.16 -2.20 9.18
CA ILE A 58 0.23 -3.01 8.39
C ILE A 58 0.99 -3.91 7.41
N PHE A 59 2.03 -3.38 6.76
CA PHE A 59 2.78 -4.10 5.72
C PHE A 59 4.06 -4.79 6.20
N GLY A 60 4.41 -4.66 7.48
CA GLY A 60 5.62 -5.27 8.05
C GLY A 60 6.92 -4.65 7.53
N THR A 61 6.91 -3.36 7.22
CA THR A 61 8.06 -2.62 6.64
C THR A 61 8.60 -1.56 7.61
N PRO A 62 9.13 -1.95 8.79
CA PRO A 62 9.60 -1.00 9.78
C PRO A 62 10.75 -0.13 9.24
N ASN A 63 10.73 1.17 9.53
CA ASN A 63 11.82 2.06 9.14
C ASN A 63 13.02 1.86 10.09
N PRO A 64 14.22 1.53 9.56
CA PRO A 64 15.40 1.25 10.39
C PRO A 64 16.05 2.49 11.01
N GLU A 65 15.70 3.72 10.60
CA GLU A 65 16.31 4.92 11.17
C GLU A 65 15.83 5.15 12.62
N ALA A 66 16.77 5.41 13.53
CA ALA A 66 16.52 5.54 14.97
C ALA A 66 15.40 6.54 15.33
N ARG A 67 15.30 7.66 14.60
CA ARG A 67 14.25 8.66 14.83
C ARG A 67 12.84 8.10 14.66
N PHE A 68 12.62 7.21 13.69
CA PHE A 68 11.31 6.63 13.41
C PHE A 68 11.00 5.48 14.38
N GLN A 69 12.01 4.70 14.77
CA GLN A 69 11.85 3.69 15.83
C GLN A 69 11.45 4.32 17.16
N THR A 70 12.18 5.36 17.60
CA THR A 70 11.85 6.10 18.83
C THR A 70 10.47 6.75 18.74
N PHE A 71 10.09 7.28 17.58
CA PHE A 71 8.75 7.84 17.38
C PHE A 71 7.66 6.77 17.53
N ARG A 72 7.83 5.62 16.88
CA ARG A 72 6.91 4.48 16.94
C ARG A 72 6.73 4.00 18.38
N GLU A 73 7.82 3.79 19.12
CA GLU A 73 7.77 3.34 20.52
C GLU A 73 6.98 4.32 21.40
N LYS A 74 7.25 5.63 21.26
CA LYS A 74 6.57 6.67 22.04
C LYS A 74 5.09 6.80 21.70
N ASN A 75 4.72 6.52 20.45
CA ASN A 75 3.36 6.68 19.93
C ASN A 75 2.62 5.35 19.76
N TRP A 76 3.12 4.25 20.30
CA TRP A 76 2.57 2.92 20.06
C TRP A 76 1.08 2.84 20.35
N GLY A 77 0.61 3.37 21.48
CA GLY A 77 -0.81 3.38 21.82
C GLY A 77 -1.69 4.10 20.78
N HIS A 78 -1.18 5.18 20.16
CA HIS A 78 -1.89 5.85 19.08
C HIS A 78 -1.89 5.01 17.80
N ILE A 79 -0.75 4.40 17.44
CA ILE A 79 -0.63 3.52 16.28
C ILE A 79 -1.60 2.35 16.42
N GLU A 80 -1.55 1.64 17.54
CA GLU A 80 -2.40 0.50 17.85
C GLU A 80 -3.89 0.87 17.81
N GLN A 81 -4.27 2.04 18.34
CA GLN A 81 -5.65 2.50 18.26
C GLN A 81 -6.11 2.75 16.82
N GLN A 82 -5.24 3.26 15.95
CA GLN A 82 -5.56 3.40 14.52
C GLN A 82 -5.68 2.04 13.82
N LEU A 83 -4.84 1.05 14.19
CA LEU A 83 -4.94 -0.32 13.65
C LEU A 83 -6.27 -0.98 14.04
N LEU A 84 -6.67 -0.88 15.31
CA LEU A 84 -7.94 -1.40 15.82
C LEU A 84 -9.16 -0.75 15.13
N SER A 85 -9.07 0.55 14.84
CA SER A 85 -10.16 1.32 14.24
C SER A 85 -10.13 1.31 12.71
N LEU A 86 -9.17 0.62 12.08
CA LEU A 86 -8.95 0.67 10.63
C LEU A 86 -10.18 0.16 9.86
N HIS A 87 -10.80 -0.91 10.34
CA HIS A 87 -11.97 -1.50 9.72
C HIS A 87 -13.20 -0.58 9.77
N GLU A 88 -13.30 0.28 10.78
CA GLU A 88 -14.40 1.26 10.93
C GLU A 88 -14.13 2.50 10.06
N ASN A 89 -12.92 3.05 10.18
CA ASN A 89 -12.55 4.33 9.56
C ASN A 89 -12.23 4.21 8.06
N HIS A 90 -11.77 3.03 7.63
CA HIS A 90 -11.28 2.78 6.28
C HIS A 90 -11.82 1.45 5.70
N SER A 91 -13.07 1.08 6.02
CA SER A 91 -13.72 -0.16 5.58
C SER A 91 -13.58 -0.46 4.08
N VAL A 92 -13.68 0.57 3.24
CA VAL A 92 -13.53 0.46 1.77
C VAL A 92 -12.13 -0.02 1.37
N LEU A 93 -11.09 0.37 2.12
CA LEU A 93 -9.71 -0.03 1.86
C LEU A 93 -9.39 -1.45 2.36
N CYS A 94 -10.13 -2.00 3.33
CA CYS A 94 -9.82 -3.31 3.92
C CYS A 94 -9.74 -4.43 2.86
N LYS A 95 -10.59 -4.40 1.82
CA LYS A 95 -10.50 -5.37 0.71
C LYS A 95 -9.19 -5.25 -0.08
N HIS A 96 -8.71 -4.03 -0.29
CA HIS A 96 -7.47 -3.75 -1.01
C HIS A 96 -6.23 -4.09 -0.16
N ILE A 97 -6.29 -3.80 1.14
CA ILE A 97 -5.26 -4.19 2.11
C ILE A 97 -5.16 -5.72 2.19
N THR A 98 -6.30 -6.41 2.31
CA THR A 98 -6.36 -7.88 2.33
C THR A 98 -5.71 -8.48 1.08
N ASP A 99 -6.06 -7.97 -0.09
CA ASP A 99 -5.48 -8.42 -1.36
C ASP A 99 -3.97 -8.15 -1.42
N ALA A 100 -3.54 -6.95 -1.02
CA ALA A 100 -2.14 -6.55 -1.06
C ALA A 100 -1.28 -7.40 -0.11
N LEU A 101 -1.74 -7.65 1.12
CA LEU A 101 -1.01 -8.50 2.09
C LEU A 101 -0.90 -9.94 1.58
N ARG A 102 -1.96 -10.50 0.98
CA ARG A 102 -1.92 -11.85 0.43
C ARG A 102 -0.98 -11.97 -0.76
N ILE A 103 -1.00 -10.99 -1.66
CA ILE A 103 -0.07 -10.95 -2.79
C ILE A 103 1.37 -10.75 -2.30
N GLN A 104 1.60 -9.88 -1.31
CA GLN A 104 2.90 -9.71 -0.67
C GLN A 104 3.42 -11.05 -0.13
N THR A 105 2.63 -11.75 0.71
CA THR A 105 3.03 -13.05 1.26
C THR A 105 3.31 -14.09 0.18
N LEU A 106 2.54 -14.10 -0.93
CA LEU A 106 2.80 -14.98 -2.05
C LEU A 106 4.12 -14.64 -2.77
N CYS A 107 4.39 -13.34 -3.00
CA CYS A 107 5.64 -12.89 -3.61
C CYS A 107 6.85 -13.23 -2.72
N ASP A 108 6.77 -12.91 -1.42
CA ASP A 108 7.82 -13.17 -0.44
C ASP A 108 8.15 -14.66 -0.34
N ASN A 109 7.12 -15.52 -0.21
CA ASN A 109 7.31 -16.97 -0.17
C ASN A 109 7.98 -17.51 -1.44
N GLN A 110 7.69 -16.91 -2.60
CA GLN A 110 8.28 -17.32 -3.87
C GLN A 110 9.76 -16.94 -4.01
N GLU A 111 10.22 -16.00 -3.19
CA GLU A 111 11.61 -15.53 -3.10
C GLU A 111 12.33 -16.09 -1.85
N GLY A 112 11.65 -16.89 -1.03
CA GLY A 112 12.20 -17.53 0.17
C GLY A 112 12.08 -16.72 1.45
N GLU A 113 11.25 -15.67 1.45
CA GLU A 113 10.92 -14.85 2.62
C GLU A 113 9.55 -15.24 3.20
N ASP A 114 9.29 -14.89 4.47
CA ASP A 114 8.00 -15.13 5.13
C ASP A 114 7.46 -13.85 5.73
N SER A 115 6.31 -13.39 5.22
CA SER A 115 5.56 -12.25 5.74
C SER A 115 4.17 -12.62 6.24
N SER A 116 3.92 -13.91 6.52
CA SER A 116 2.63 -14.42 7.01
C SER A 116 2.19 -13.77 8.34
N GLU A 117 3.14 -13.27 9.14
CA GLU A 117 2.86 -12.51 10.36
C GLU A 117 1.99 -11.28 10.10
N THR A 118 2.14 -10.62 8.94
CA THR A 118 1.32 -9.45 8.57
C THR A 118 -0.15 -9.82 8.39
N LEU A 119 -0.44 -11.01 7.84
CA LEU A 119 -1.80 -11.53 7.70
C LEU A 119 -2.40 -11.91 9.07
N ILE A 120 -1.60 -12.49 9.96
CA ILE A 120 -2.03 -12.83 11.33
C ILE A 120 -2.43 -11.55 12.07
N LYS A 121 -1.57 -10.53 12.06
CA LYS A 121 -1.87 -9.22 12.68
C LYS A 121 -3.11 -8.57 12.07
N ALA A 122 -3.24 -8.61 10.75
CA ALA A 122 -4.40 -8.04 10.07
C ALA A 122 -5.71 -8.70 10.50
N LYS A 123 -5.69 -10.01 10.75
CA LYS A 123 -6.83 -10.75 11.32
C LYS A 123 -7.10 -10.33 12.77
N GLU A 124 -6.07 -10.25 13.60
CA GLU A 124 -6.19 -9.85 15.01
C GLU A 124 -6.77 -8.45 15.18
N TYR A 125 -6.36 -7.50 14.33
CA TYR A 125 -6.89 -6.13 14.30
C TYR A 125 -8.21 -5.99 13.53
N GLY A 126 -8.73 -7.06 12.92
CA GLY A 126 -10.07 -7.10 12.32
C GLY A 126 -10.19 -6.45 10.93
N TYR A 127 -9.09 -6.14 10.25
CA TYR A 127 -9.12 -5.56 8.89
C TYR A 127 -8.76 -6.55 7.77
N LEU A 128 -8.48 -7.82 8.11
CA LEU A 128 -8.37 -8.91 7.14
C LEU A 128 -9.75 -9.49 6.81
N LEU A 129 -10.13 -9.50 5.53
CA LEU A 129 -11.35 -10.14 5.07
C LEU A 129 -11.09 -11.63 4.79
N GLU A 130 -11.36 -12.50 5.78
CA GLU A 130 -11.04 -13.93 5.71
C GLU A 130 -11.74 -14.65 4.55
N ASP A 131 -13.04 -14.40 4.37
CA ASP A 131 -13.89 -15.04 3.34
C ASP A 131 -13.61 -14.54 1.91
N ARG A 132 -12.75 -13.54 1.76
CA ARG A 132 -12.34 -13.05 0.45
C ARG A 132 -11.45 -14.10 -0.21
N GLU A 133 -11.61 -14.35 -1.51
CA GLU A 133 -10.66 -15.19 -2.26
C GLU A 133 -9.35 -14.42 -2.55
N ILE A 134 -8.25 -15.15 -2.75
CA ILE A 134 -6.98 -14.55 -3.19
C ILE A 134 -7.17 -14.09 -4.65
N PRO A 135 -6.90 -12.81 -4.98
CA PRO A 135 -7.10 -12.33 -6.34
C PRO A 135 -6.07 -12.94 -7.30
N LEU A 136 -6.50 -13.19 -8.53
CA LEU A 136 -5.57 -13.51 -9.62
C LEU A 136 -4.65 -12.30 -9.89
N PRO A 137 -3.39 -12.52 -10.31
CA PRO A 137 -2.43 -11.44 -10.60
C PRO A 137 -3.00 -10.34 -11.50
N SER A 138 -3.66 -10.69 -12.59
CA SER A 138 -4.26 -9.73 -13.53
C SER A 138 -5.39 -8.90 -12.92
N SER A 139 -6.20 -9.52 -12.04
CA SER A 139 -7.30 -8.86 -11.35
C SER A 139 -6.77 -7.90 -10.28
N PHE A 140 -5.77 -8.32 -9.49
CA PHE A 140 -5.09 -7.47 -8.52
C PHE A 140 -4.47 -6.24 -9.20
N MET A 141 -3.67 -6.45 -10.26
CA MET A 141 -3.05 -5.36 -11.00
C MET A 141 -4.07 -4.35 -11.56
N SER A 142 -5.19 -4.84 -12.10
CA SER A 142 -6.26 -3.98 -12.63
C SER A 142 -6.95 -3.19 -11.52
N THR A 143 -7.27 -3.85 -10.41
CA THR A 143 -7.94 -3.23 -9.26
C THR A 143 -7.05 -2.20 -8.58
N SER A 144 -5.78 -2.51 -8.35
CA SER A 144 -4.82 -1.56 -7.76
C SER A 144 -4.60 -0.35 -8.66
N ARG A 145 -4.57 -0.52 -9.99
CA ARG A 145 -4.50 0.60 -10.93
C ARG A 145 -5.75 1.46 -10.92
N GLU A 146 -6.93 0.87 -10.87
CA GLU A 146 -8.19 1.63 -10.79
C GLU A 146 -8.24 2.44 -9.49
N LEU A 147 -7.91 1.82 -8.36
CA LEU A 147 -7.77 2.50 -7.07
C LEU A 147 -6.74 3.64 -7.15
N GLY A 148 -5.58 3.40 -7.79
CA GLY A 148 -4.57 4.43 -8.00
C GLY A 148 -5.07 5.64 -8.78
N LYS A 149 -5.95 5.44 -9.79
CA LYS A 149 -6.58 6.56 -10.53
C LYS A 149 -7.58 7.30 -9.64
N GLU A 150 -8.43 6.59 -8.90
CA GLU A 150 -9.42 7.19 -7.99
C GLU A 150 -8.74 8.11 -6.96
N HIS A 151 -7.54 7.74 -6.50
CA HIS A 151 -6.75 8.54 -5.57
C HIS A 151 -5.76 9.51 -6.26
N GLY A 152 -5.78 9.64 -7.59
CA GLY A 152 -4.94 10.58 -8.35
C GLY A 152 -3.44 10.27 -8.37
N LEU A 153 -3.06 9.02 -8.13
CA LEU A 153 -1.67 8.54 -8.17
C LEU A 153 -1.26 7.98 -9.55
N ILE A 154 -2.24 7.67 -10.40
CA ILE A 154 -2.02 7.25 -11.78
C ILE A 154 -2.67 8.27 -12.69
N ILE A 155 -1.86 8.99 -13.45
CA ILE A 155 -2.32 9.92 -14.49
C ILE A 155 -2.34 9.13 -15.81
N PRO A 156 -3.50 8.97 -16.47
CA PRO A 156 -3.53 8.38 -17.79
C PRO A 156 -2.69 9.24 -18.74
N PRO A 157 -1.95 8.64 -19.69
CA PRO A 157 -1.18 9.41 -20.65
C PRO A 157 -2.11 10.38 -21.38
N VAL A 158 -1.74 11.65 -21.39
CA VAL A 158 -2.44 12.68 -22.17
C VAL A 158 -2.37 12.23 -23.62
N GLN A 159 -3.52 12.09 -24.28
CA GLN A 159 -3.56 11.88 -25.72
C GLN A 159 -3.02 13.14 -26.38
N VAL A 160 -1.75 13.09 -26.80
CA VAL A 160 -1.16 14.15 -27.62
C VAL A 160 -1.96 14.18 -28.92
N SER A 161 -2.71 15.25 -29.15
CA SER A 161 -3.41 15.41 -30.41
C SER A 161 -2.36 15.73 -31.49
N PRO A 162 -2.57 15.33 -32.76
CA PRO A 162 -1.61 15.62 -33.85
C PRO A 162 -1.27 17.12 -34.01
N GLU A 163 -2.06 18.01 -33.41
CA GLU A 163 -1.89 19.46 -33.46
C GLU A 163 -0.78 19.98 -32.54
N ASP A 164 -0.41 19.23 -31.48
CA ASP A 164 0.60 19.65 -30.49
C ASP A 164 2.05 19.45 -31.00
N ASP A 165 2.26 18.65 -32.04
CA ASP A 165 3.59 18.33 -32.61
C ASP A 165 4.12 19.43 -33.55
N ASN A 166 3.24 20.30 -34.07
CA ASN A 166 3.62 21.36 -35.01
C ASN A 166 4.17 22.64 -34.35
N SER A 167 4.20 22.71 -33.01
CA SER A 167 4.62 23.93 -32.30
C SER A 167 6.09 23.95 -31.88
N LEU A 168 6.85 22.87 -32.12
CA LEU A 168 8.26 22.76 -31.71
C LEU A 168 9.27 23.02 -32.83
N VAL A 169 8.82 23.45 -34.01
CA VAL A 169 9.69 23.78 -35.15
C VAL A 169 9.46 25.22 -35.60
N HIS A 170 9.88 26.19 -34.79
CA HIS A 170 10.12 27.57 -35.25
C HIS A 170 11.32 28.19 -34.55
#